data_AF-A0A9C9FZE5-F1
#
_entry.id   AF-A0A9C9FZE5-F1
#
_cell.length_a   1.000
_cell.length_b   1.000
_cell.length_c   1.000
_cell.angle_alpha   90.00
_cell.angle_beta   90.00
_cell.angle_gamma   90.00
#
_symmetry.space_group_name_H-M   'P 1'
#
loop_
_entity.id
_entity.type
_entity.pdbx_description
1 polymer ?
#
loop_
_entity_poly.entity_id
_entity_poly.type
_entity_poly.pdbx_seq_one_letter_code
_entity_poly.pdbx_strand_id
1 'polypeptide(L)' 'AGGGDTLAAVDKYGLVDEISYISTGGGAFLEFLEGKKLPAVSMLESRAEG' A
#
# COMPACT_ATOMS: atom_id res chain seq x y z
N ALA A 1 6.61 2.74 3.99
CA ALA A 1 7.38 2.30 2.79
C ALA A 1 6.43 1.56 1.85
N GLY A 2 6.57 1.74 0.52
CA GLY A 2 5.69 1.06 -0.45
C GLY A 2 6.39 0.77 -1.78
N GLY A 3 6.10 -0.39 -2.36
CA GLY A 3 6.72 -0.86 -3.60
C GLY A 3 7.93 -1.77 -3.39
N GLY A 4 8.21 -2.65 -4.36
CA GLY A 4 9.24 -3.69 -4.27
C GLY A 4 10.64 -3.16 -4.00
N ASP A 5 11.00 -2.03 -4.60
CA ASP A 5 12.32 -1.42 -4.43
C ASP A 5 12.52 -0.84 -3.02
N THR A 6 11.46 -0.28 -2.43
CA THR A 6 11.51 0.22 -1.05
C THR A 6 11.64 -0.93 -0.06
N LEU A 7 10.98 -2.07 -0.29
CA LEU A 7 11.14 -3.25 0.55
C LEU A 7 12.57 -3.80 0.48
N ALA A 8 13.15 -3.91 -0.72
CA ALA A 8 14.51 -4.40 -0.91
C ALA A 8 15.55 -3.50 -0.22
N ALA A 9 15.34 -2.18 -0.23
CA ALA A 9 16.20 -1.24 0.49
C ALA A 9 16.06 -1.39 2.02
N VAL A 10 14.83 -1.47 2.54
CA VAL A 10 14.58 -1.60 3.99
C VAL A 10 15.16 -2.90 4.55
N ASP A 11 15.05 -4.00 3.82
CA ASP A 11 15.65 -5.30 4.16
C ASP A 11 17.19 -5.21 4.16
N LYS A 12 17.78 -4.59 3.12
CA LYS A 12 19.23 -4.43 2.99
C LYS A 12 19.86 -3.55 4.09
N TYR A 13 19.12 -2.57 4.61
CA TYR A 13 19.61 -1.66 5.64
C TYR A 13 19.17 -2.05 7.06
N GLY A 14 18.45 -3.17 7.25
CA GLY A 14 18.00 -3.64 8.56
C GLY A 14 17.03 -2.68 9.26
N LEU A 15 16.37 -1.79 8.51
CA LEU A 15 15.48 -0.75 9.04
C LEU A 15 14.03 -1.23 9.19
N VAL A 16 13.78 -2.53 9.07
CA VAL A 16 12.45 -3.13 9.13
C VAL A 16 11.73 -2.75 10.43
N ASP A 17 12.46 -2.73 11.55
CA ASP A 17 11.91 -2.45 12.88
C ASP A 17 11.59 -0.96 13.11
N GLU A 18 12.10 -0.05 12.27
CA GLU A 18 11.81 1.38 12.35
C GLU A 18 10.61 1.81 11.49
N ILE A 19 10.03 0.90 10.71
CA ILE A 19 8.91 1.21 9.81
C ILE A 19 7.59 0.76 10.41
N SER A 20 6.73 1.74 10.72
CA SER A 20 5.42 1.48 11.31
C SER A 20 4.45 0.73 10.40
N TYR A 21 4.59 0.86 9.07
CA TYR A 21 3.78 0.13 8.10
C TYR A 21 4.50 -0.02 6.75
N ILE A 22 4.54 -1.26 6.27
CA ILE A 22 5.11 -1.64 4.98
C ILE A 22 3.99 -2.09 4.05
N SER A 23 3.73 -1.32 2.99
CA SER A 23 2.76 -1.67 1.97
C SER A 23 3.40 -2.49 0.85
N THR A 24 2.90 -3.71 0.65
CA THR A 24 3.27 -4.57 -0.49
C THR A 24 2.37 -4.34 -1.70
N GLY A 25 1.45 -3.38 -1.65
CA GLY A 25 0.45 -3.11 -2.68
C GLY A 25 0.99 -2.53 -4.00
N GLY A 26 2.30 -2.30 -4.12
CA GLY A 26 2.95 -1.84 -5.35
C GLY A 26 2.26 -0.62 -5.96
N GLY A 27 1.79 -0.75 -7.20
CA GLY A 27 1.07 0.30 -7.92
C GLY A 27 -0.27 0.70 -7.28
N ALA A 28 -1.00 -0.22 -6.66
CA ALA A 28 -2.26 0.11 -5.98
C ALA A 28 -2.04 1.04 -4.78
N PHE A 29 -0.89 0.92 -4.11
CA PHE A 29 -0.50 1.86 -3.05
C PHE A 29 -0.23 3.25 -3.60
N LEU A 30 0.41 3.36 -4.77
CA LEU A 30 0.64 4.64 -5.44
C LEU A 30 -0.68 5.28 -5.91
N GLU A 31 -1.55 4.51 -6.56
CA GLU A 31 -2.87 4.98 -7.01
C GLU A 31 -3.74 5.47 -5.83
N PHE A 32 -3.67 4.77 -4.69
CA PHE A 32 -4.35 5.20 -3.47
C PHE A 32 -3.80 6.55 -2.95
N LEU A 33 -2.47 6.73 -2.93
CA LEU A 33 -1.86 8.00 -2.52
C LEU A 33 -2.14 9.16 -3.51
N GLU A 34 -2.34 8.86 -4.79
CA GLU A 34 -2.80 9.81 -5.80
C GLU A 34 -4.28 10.23 -5.61
N GLY A 35 -4.99 9.64 -4.65
CA GLY A 35 -6.40 9.92 -4.37
C GLY A 35 -7.37 9.26 -5.36
N LYS A 36 -6.90 8.30 -6.16
CA LYS A 36 -7.77 7.55 -7.08
C LYS A 36 -8.62 6.57 -6.29
N LYS A 37 -9.88 6.40 -6.72
CA LYS A 37 -10.73 5.32 -6.21
C LYS A 37 -10.24 3.98 -6.74
N LEU A 38 -9.86 3.10 -5.83
CA LEU A 38 -9.56 1.71 -6.16
C LEU A 38 -10.89 0.97 -6.42
N PRO A 39 -11.11 0.38 -7.61
CA PRO A 39 -12.38 -0.24 -7.97
C PRO A 39 -12.81 -1.36 -7.01
N ALA A 40 -11.85 -2.17 -6.55
CA ALA A 40 -12.12 -3.24 -5.60
C ALA A 40 -12.59 -2.71 -4.24
N VAL A 41 -11.97 -1.65 -3.73
CA VAL A 41 -12.37 -1.00 -2.47
C VAL A 41 -13.75 -0.36 -2.61
N SER A 42 -14.00 0.32 -3.72
CA SER A 42 -15.29 0.96 -4.01
C SER A 42 -16.45 -0.05 -4.04
N MET A 43 -16.19 -1.25 -4.58
CA MET A 43 -17.18 -2.32 -4.61
C MET A 43 -17.50 -2.82 -3.19
N LEU A 44 -16.49 -2.95 -2.33
CA LEU A 44 -16.70 -3.36 -0.93
C LEU A 44 -17.48 -2.30 -0.14
N GLU A 45 -17.17 -1.01 -0.32
CA GLU A 45 -17.92 0.11 0.28
C GLU A 45 -19.39 0.07 -0.12
N SER A 46 -19.66 -0.08 -1.43
CA SER A 46 -21.03 -0.14 -1.96
C SER A 46 -21.84 -1.32 -1.41
N ARG A 47 -21.16 -2.43 -1.03
CA ARG A 47 -21.82 -3.61 -0.43
C ARG A 47 -22.00 -3.49 1.07
N ALA A 48 -21.22 -2.66 1.74
CA ALA A 48 -21.35 -2.42 3.17
C ALA A 48 -22.47 -1.42 3.50
N GLU A 49 -22.80 -0.53 2.55
CA GLU A 49 -23.85 0.48 2.70
C GLU A 49 -25.27 -0.03 2.38
N GLY A 50 -25.40 -1.17 1.69
CA GLY A 50 -26.69 -1.78 1.29
C GLY A 50 -27.09 -2.96 2.15
#